data_AF-A0A934ZTZ5-F1
#
_entry.id   AF-A0A934ZTZ5-F1
#
_cell.length_a   1.000
_cell.length_b   1.000
_cell.length_c   1.000
_cell.angle_alpha   90.00
_cell.angle_beta   90.00
_cell.angle_gamma   90.00
#
_symmetry.space_group_name_H-M   'P 1'
#
loop_
_entity.id
_entity.type
_entity.pdbx_description
1 polymer ?
#
loop_
_entity_poly.entity_id
_entity_poly.type
_entity_poly.pdbx_seq_one_letter_code
_entity_poly.pdbx_strand_id
1 'polypeptide(L)' 'MSIQSTSTSEREMLIERLTLLTRRVPKSVLSGSVQSAVVWKEQAVKATKLIGNPRSSSRDLQDLVNKLEAWG' A
#
# COMPACT_ATOMS: atom_id res chain seq x y z
N MET A 1 -15.76 19.34 22.51
CA MET A 1 -14.75 18.29 22.27
C MET A 1 -15.21 17.46 21.10
N SER A 2 -14.52 17.54 19.94
CA SER A 2 -14.61 16.53 18.86
C SER A 2 -13.35 16.60 18.01
N ILE A 3 -12.33 15.84 18.42
CA ILE A 3 -11.08 15.64 17.66
C ILE A 3 -11.26 14.32 16.90
N GLN A 4 -12.01 14.32 15.80
CA GLN A 4 -12.22 13.12 14.96
C GLN A 4 -11.75 13.31 13.51
N SER A 5 -11.30 14.51 13.14
CA SER A 5 -11.01 14.85 11.74
C SER A 5 -9.63 14.39 11.24
N THR A 6 -8.73 13.89 12.10
CA THR A 6 -7.37 13.54 11.69
C THR A 6 -7.21 12.10 11.18
N SER A 7 -7.88 11.12 11.79
CA SER A 7 -7.63 9.70 11.44
C SER A 7 -8.25 9.28 10.10
N THR A 8 -9.38 9.89 9.72
CA THR A 8 -10.04 9.62 8.44
C THR A 8 -9.20 10.18 7.28
N SER A 9 -8.68 11.41 7.43
CA SER A 9 -7.78 12.00 6.43
C SER A 9 -6.47 11.24 6.29
N GLU A 10 -5.89 10.76 7.40
CA GLU A 10 -4.68 9.92 7.36
C GLU A 10 -4.94 8.61 6.60
N ARG A 11 -6.04 7.92 6.91
CA ARG A 11 -6.42 6.68 6.21
C ARG A 11 -6.61 6.90 4.71
N GLU A 12 -7.31 7.97 4.33
CA GLU A 12 -7.57 8.34 2.94
C GLU A 12 -6.26 8.60 2.18
N MET A 13 -5.32 9.35 2.79
CA MET A 13 -4.00 9.57 2.23
C MET A 13 -3.23 8.26 1.98
N LEU A 14 -3.29 7.32 2.93
CA LEU A 14 -2.62 6.03 2.78
C LEU A 14 -3.23 5.18 1.67
N ILE A 15 -4.56 5.23 1.52
CA ILE A 15 -5.26 4.54 0.43
C ILE A 15 -4.88 5.11 -0.92
N GLU A 16 -4.86 6.44 -1.06
CA GLU A 16 -4.43 7.11 -2.28
C GLU A 16 -2.98 6.71 -2.61
N ARG A 17 -2.10 6.71 -1.61
CA ARG A 17 -0.70 6.34 -1.79
C ARG A 17 -0.52 4.90 -2.24
N LEU A 18 -1.19 3.94 -1.60
CA LEU A 18 -1.19 2.54 -2.02
C LEU A 18 -1.74 2.37 -3.44
N THR A 19 -2.78 3.11 -3.80
CA THR A 19 -3.36 3.09 -5.15
C THR A 19 -2.34 3.54 -6.19
N LEU A 20 -1.53 4.57 -5.91
CA LEU A 20 -0.47 5.02 -6.80
C LEU A 20 0.66 3.98 -6.92
N LEU A 21 1.11 3.40 -5.81
CA LEU A 21 2.21 2.43 -5.78
C LEU A 21 1.85 1.12 -6.50
N THR A 22 0.58 0.70 -6.44
CA THR A 22 0.12 -0.53 -7.08
C THR A 22 -0.19 -0.38 -8.57
N ARG A 23 -0.29 0.84 -9.11
CA ARG A 23 -0.53 1.10 -10.54
C ARG A 23 0.68 0.83 -11.43
N ARG A 24 1.89 0.79 -10.86
CA ARG A 24 3.14 0.64 -11.62
C ARG A 24 4.00 -0.43 -10.99
N VAL A 25 4.58 -1.29 -11.82
CA VAL A 25 5.58 -2.26 -11.39
C VAL A 25 6.94 -1.54 -11.30
N PRO A 26 7.63 -1.56 -10.14
CA PRO A 26 8.94 -0.93 -9.99
C PRO A 26 10.00 -1.55 -10.91
N LYS A 27 11.00 -0.76 -11.34
CA LYS A 27 12.08 -1.25 -12.22
C LYS A 27 12.86 -2.40 -11.57
N SER A 28 13.13 -2.31 -10.27
CA SER A 28 13.80 -3.34 -9.47
C SER A 28 13.10 -4.71 -9.55
N VAL A 29 11.78 -4.70 -9.67
CA VAL A 29 10.95 -5.89 -9.84
C VAL A 29 11.02 -6.41 -11.28
N LEU A 30 11.00 -5.50 -12.28
CA LEU A 30 11.07 -5.85 -13.70
C LEU A 30 12.42 -6.42 -14.11
N SER A 31 13.52 -5.87 -13.58
CA SER A 31 14.89 -6.33 -13.84
C SER A 31 15.39 -7.37 -12.84
N GLY A 32 14.58 -7.68 -11.82
CA GLY A 32 14.94 -8.56 -10.72
C GLY A 32 14.70 -10.03 -11.02
N SER A 33 14.72 -10.83 -9.95
CA SER A 33 14.40 -12.26 -10.04
C SER A 33 12.89 -12.50 -10.11
N VAL A 34 12.50 -13.69 -10.57
CA VAL A 34 11.10 -14.16 -10.49
C VAL A 34 10.59 -14.11 -9.04
N GLN A 35 11.43 -14.42 -8.07
CA GLN A 35 11.08 -14.35 -6.65
C GLN A 35 10.72 -12.92 -6.23
N SER A 36 11.49 -11.92 -6.67
CA SER A 36 11.20 -10.51 -6.43
C SER A 36 9.83 -10.10 -6.99
N ALA A 37 9.52 -10.55 -8.21
CA ALA A 37 8.22 -10.33 -8.84
C ALA A 37 7.05 -10.96 -8.06
N VAL A 38 7.24 -12.18 -7.55
CA VAL A 38 6.24 -12.85 -6.71
C VAL A 38 5.99 -12.08 -5.41
N VAL A 39 7.05 -11.71 -4.68
CA VAL A 39 6.93 -10.98 -3.40
C VAL A 39 6.24 -9.64 -3.60
N TRP A 40 6.63 -8.87 -4.63
CA TRP A 40 5.97 -7.60 -4.94
C TRP A 40 4.49 -7.80 -5.28
N LYS A 41 4.17 -8.80 -6.12
CA LYS A 41 2.78 -9.12 -6.49
C LYS A 41 1.93 -9.46 -5.28
N GLU A 42 2.45 -10.26 -4.35
CA GLU A 42 1.74 -10.60 -3.12
C GLU A 42 1.43 -9.36 -2.26
N GLN A 43 2.39 -8.44 -2.15
CA GLN A 43 2.20 -7.19 -1.43
C GLN A 43 1.18 -6.27 -2.13
N ALA A 44 1.25 -6.16 -3.45
CA ALA A 44 0.29 -5.38 -4.25
C ALA A 44 -1.14 -5.93 -4.12
N VAL A 45 -1.32 -7.25 -4.18
CA VAL A 45 -2.63 -7.90 -3.98
C VAL A 45 -3.18 -7.65 -2.58
N LYS A 46 -2.33 -7.71 -1.54
CA LYS A 46 -2.72 -7.35 -0.16
C LYS A 46 -3.16 -5.90 -0.07
N ALA A 47 -2.44 -4.97 -0.70
CA ALA A 47 -2.78 -3.56 -0.70
C ALA A 47 -4.16 -3.30 -1.34
N THR A 48 -4.45 -3.92 -2.49
CA THR A 48 -5.77 -3.81 -3.14
C THR A 48 -6.91 -4.29 -2.23
N LYS A 49 -6.69 -5.39 -1.49
CA LYS A 49 -7.68 -5.89 -0.52
C LYS A 49 -7.92 -4.92 0.64
N LEU A 50 -6.86 -4.29 1.15
CA LEU A 50 -6.99 -3.33 2.26
C LEU A 50 -7.65 -2.02 1.81
N ILE A 51 -7.35 -1.53 0.61
CA ILE A 51 -8.00 -0.36 0.01
C ILE A 51 -9.52 -0.57 -0.06
N GLY A 52 -9.95 -1.72 -0.56
CA GLY A 52 -11.37 -2.06 -0.68
C GLY A 52 -12.07 -2.36 0.65
N ASN A 53 -11.34 -2.50 1.75
CA ASN A 53 -11.90 -2.82 3.06
C ASN A 53 -12.00 -1.55 3.95
N PRO A 54 -13.22 -1.06 4.24
CA PRO A 54 -13.42 0.12 5.09
C PRO A 54 -12.96 -0.06 6.54
N ARG A 55 -12.82 -1.32 7.01
CA ARG A 55 -12.38 -1.64 8.38
C ARG A 55 -10.87 -1.87 8.52
N SER A 56 -10.10 -1.76 7.44
CA SER A 56 -8.64 -1.87 7.50
C SER A 56 -8.07 -0.79 8.43
N SER A 57 -7.16 -1.18 9.32
CA SER A 57 -6.51 -0.23 10.23
C SER A 57 -5.53 0.68 9.48
N SER A 58 -5.35 1.92 9.93
CA SER A 58 -4.35 2.84 9.36
C SER A 58 -2.93 2.28 9.48
N ARG A 59 -2.64 1.49 10.53
CA ARG A 59 -1.35 0.81 10.71
C ARG A 59 -1.07 -0.21 9.62
N ASP A 60 -2.04 -1.07 9.29
CA ASP A 60 -1.86 -2.08 8.24
C ASP A 60 -1.67 -1.44 6.87
N LEU A 61 -2.38 -0.33 6.61
CA LEU A 61 -2.23 0.48 5.40
C LEU A 61 -0.82 1.09 5.32
N GLN A 62 -0.35 1.71 6.41
CA GLN A 62 0.98 2.31 6.49
C GLN A 62 2.10 1.28 6.31
N ASP A 63 1.97 0.10 6.94
CA ASP A 63 2.96 -0.97 6.81
C ASP A 63 3.09 -1.43 5.34
N LEU A 64 1.98 -1.49 4.60
CA LEU A 64 2.01 -1.83 3.18
C LEU A 64 2.56 -0.70 2.30
N VAL A 65 2.30 0.56 2.65
CA VAL A 65 2.92 1.71 1.96
C VAL A 65 4.44 1.58 2.07
N ASN A 66 4.95 1.43 3.28
CA ASN A 66 6.40 1.33 3.52
C ASN A 66 7.02 0.15 2.76
N LYS A 67 6.35 -1.01 2.74
CA LYS A 67 6.82 -2.19 1.99
C LYS A 67 6.86 -1.97 0.49
N LEU A 68 5.83 -1.33 -0.08
CA LEU A 68 5.76 -1.09 -1.52
C LEU A 68 6.71 0.04 -1.98
N GLU A 69 6.92 1.06 -1.14
CA GLU A 69 7.89 2.13 -1.41
C GLU A 69 9.34 1.62 -1.41
N ALA A 70 9.66 0.61 -0.61
CA ALA A 70 11.00 0.01 -0.56
C ALA A 70 11.45 -0.62 -1.90
N TRP A 71 10.53 -0.84 -2.84
CA TRP A 71 10.85 -1.34 -4.18
C TRP A 71 11.13 -0.24 -5.21
N GLY A 72 10.77 1.01 -4.90
CA GLY A 72 10.85 2.17 -5.79
C GLY A 72 12.27 2.57 -6.16
#